data_AF-A0A1Z5KIE3-F1
#
_entry.id   AF-A0A1Z5KIE3-F1
#
_cell.length_a   1.000
_cell.length_b   1.000
_cell.length_c   1.000
_cell.angle_alpha   90.00
_cell.angle_beta   90.00
_cell.angle_gamma   90.00
#
_symmetry.space_group_name_H-M   'P 1'
#
loop_
_entity.id
_entity.type
_entity.pdbx_description
1 polymer ?
#
loop_
_entity_poly.entity_id
_entity_poly.type
_entity_poly.pdbx_seq_one_letter_code
_entity_poly.pdbx_strand_id
1 'polypeptide(L)'
;MLMTGLGMNRAQRQNQERAMHLLEGRGIPYETIDGADPENRETRNKLFSISGRRGTYPQFFLLGEESVEFVGDFDTIEAMNDASALPCEILERHPEIMTWEKILK
;
A
#
# COMPACT_ATOMS: atom_id res chain seq x y z
N MET A 1 -5.25 0.88 -3.42
CA MET A 1 -4.33 1.91 -2.90
C MET A 1 -5.10 3.21 -2.69
N LEU A 2 -5.05 3.76 -1.49
CA LEU A 2 -5.62 5.08 -1.19
C LEU A 2 -4.53 6.15 -1.37
N MET A 3 -4.84 7.17 -2.15
CA MET A 3 -3.95 8.28 -2.50
C MET A 3 -4.71 9.62 -2.40
N THR A 4 -4.01 10.73 -2.58
CA THR A 4 -4.64 12.05 -2.70
C THR A 4 -4.19 12.76 -3.97
N GLY A 5 -5.14 13.36 -4.66
CA GLY A 5 -4.90 14.33 -5.73
C GLY A 5 -4.49 15.72 -5.23
N LEU A 6 -4.63 16.00 -3.92
CA LEU A 6 -4.22 17.28 -3.33
C LEU A 6 -2.70 17.34 -3.20
N GLY A 7 -2.05 18.00 -4.16
CA GLY A 7 -0.59 18.13 -4.26
C GLY A 7 0.10 19.05 -3.25
N MET A 8 -0.47 19.29 -2.06
CA MET A 8 0.11 20.25 -1.11
C MET A 8 1.41 19.75 -0.46
N ASN A 9 1.65 18.44 -0.44
CA ASN A 9 2.88 17.83 0.11
C ASN A 9 3.69 17.11 -0.99
N ARG A 10 4.89 17.61 -1.27
CA ARG A 10 5.78 17.05 -2.31
C ARG A 10 6.27 15.65 -1.98
N ALA A 11 6.65 15.39 -0.73
CA ALA A 11 7.14 14.07 -0.31
C ALA A 11 6.03 13.03 -0.45
N GLN A 12 4.82 13.39 -0.08
CA GLN A 12 3.65 12.53 -0.24
C GLN A 12 3.35 12.21 -1.71
N ARG A 13 3.41 13.22 -2.59
CA ARG A 13 3.26 12.99 -4.04
C ARG A 13 4.35 12.06 -4.58
N GLN A 14 5.60 12.30 -4.21
CA GLN A 14 6.73 11.46 -4.63
C GLN A 14 6.58 10.02 -4.14
N ASN A 15 6.14 9.82 -2.90
CA ASN A 15 5.90 8.48 -2.35
C ASN A 15 4.74 7.77 -3.08
N GLN A 16 3.67 8.49 -3.44
CA GLN A 16 2.59 7.93 -4.27
C GLN A 16 3.09 7.52 -5.67
N GLU A 17 3.92 8.36 -6.31
CA GLU A 17 4.48 8.05 -7.63
C GLU A 17 5.44 6.84 -7.58
N ARG A 18 6.35 6.81 -6.60
CA ARG A 18 7.26 5.68 -6.39
C ARG A 18 6.51 4.39 -6.08
N ALA A 19 5.48 4.45 -5.25
CA ALA A 19 4.60 3.32 -4.94
C ALA A 19 3.98 2.70 -6.19
N MET A 20 3.42 3.52 -7.09
CA MET A 20 2.83 3.05 -8.33
C MET A 20 3.88 2.34 -9.20
N HIS A 21 5.06 2.93 -9.36
CA HIS A 21 6.14 2.30 -10.13
C HIS A 21 6.65 0.99 -9.55
N LEU A 22 6.67 0.83 -8.21
CA LEU A 22 7.03 -0.44 -7.58
C LEU A 22 6.01 -1.53 -7.91
N LEU A 23 4.71 -1.22 -7.83
CA LEU A 23 3.64 -2.16 -8.17
C LEU A 23 3.66 -2.51 -9.67
N GLU A 24 3.80 -1.51 -10.54
CA GLU A 24 3.90 -1.68 -11.99
C GLU A 24 5.12 -2.52 -12.38
N GLY A 25 6.29 -2.22 -11.81
CA GLY A 25 7.53 -2.94 -12.08
C GLY A 25 7.48 -4.42 -11.72
N ARG A 26 6.61 -4.80 -10.77
CA ARG A 26 6.35 -6.19 -10.40
C ARG A 26 5.12 -6.80 -11.09
N GLY A 27 4.39 -6.04 -11.89
CA GLY A 27 3.16 -6.50 -12.55
C GLY A 27 2.00 -6.76 -11.58
N ILE A 28 2.00 -6.11 -10.41
CA ILE A 28 0.96 -6.28 -9.39
C ILE A 28 -0.24 -5.42 -9.78
N PRO A 29 -1.45 -6.00 -9.96
CA PRO A 29 -2.63 -5.22 -10.25
C PRO A 29 -3.04 -4.39 -9.03
N TYR A 30 -3.40 -3.12 -9.25
CA TYR A 30 -3.84 -2.23 -8.19
C TYR A 30 -4.93 -1.28 -8.68
N GLU A 31 -5.82 -0.90 -7.76
CA GLU A 31 -6.80 0.16 -7.96
C GLU A 31 -6.42 1.37 -7.12
N THR A 32 -6.65 2.57 -7.65
CA THR A 32 -6.37 3.83 -6.96
C THR A 32 -7.68 4.51 -6.54
N ILE A 33 -7.80 4.84 -5.26
CA ILE A 33 -8.90 5.64 -4.73
C ILE A 33 -8.34 7.00 -4.35
N ASP A 34 -8.87 8.07 -4.94
CA ASP A 34 -8.51 9.43 -4.56
C ASP A 34 -9.31 9.87 -3.33
N GLY A 35 -8.62 9.98 -2.19
CA GLY A 35 -9.18 10.46 -0.94
C GLY A 35 -9.39 11.98 -0.89
N ALA A 36 -8.93 12.75 -1.88
CA ALA A 36 -9.31 14.15 -2.06
C ALA A 36 -10.72 14.29 -2.64
N ASP A 37 -11.16 13.31 -3.42
CA ASP A 37 -12.44 13.34 -4.09
C ASP A 37 -13.60 13.24 -3.07
N PRO A 38 -14.54 14.21 -3.06
CA PRO A 38 -15.73 14.14 -2.23
C PRO A 38 -16.59 12.90 -2.47
N GLU A 39 -16.62 12.35 -3.68
CA GLU A 39 -17.39 11.13 -4.01
C GLU A 39 -16.86 9.91 -3.25
N ASN A 40 -15.54 9.87 -3.01
CA ASN A 40 -14.89 8.80 -2.26
C ASN A 40 -14.92 9.01 -0.74
N ARG A 41 -15.65 10.01 -0.23
CA ARG A 41 -15.63 10.37 1.20
C ARG A 41 -15.94 9.20 2.12
N GLU A 42 -16.97 8.41 1.80
CA GLU A 42 -17.38 7.28 2.62
C GLU A 42 -16.34 6.17 2.60
N THR A 43 -15.90 5.76 1.41
CA THR A 43 -14.83 4.77 1.22
C THR A 43 -13.54 5.17 1.91
N ARG A 44 -13.08 6.42 1.74
CA ARG A 44 -11.91 6.96 2.44
C ARG A 44 -12.07 6.87 3.95
N ASN A 45 -13.22 7.27 4.49
CA ASN A 45 -13.43 7.23 5.93
C ASN A 45 -13.41 5.78 6.45
N LYS A 46 -13.99 4.83 5.70
CA LYS A 46 -13.90 3.40 6.02
C LYS A 46 -12.45 2.91 6.02
N LEU A 47 -11.67 3.24 4.98
CA LEU A 47 -10.26 2.87 4.87
C LEU A 47 -9.40 3.48 5.98
N PHE A 48 -9.64 4.74 6.36
CA PHE A 48 -8.99 5.36 7.51
C PHE A 48 -9.35 4.69 8.85
N SER A 49 -10.59 4.22 9.00
CA SER A 49 -10.98 3.46 10.19
C SER A 49 -10.28 2.10 10.24
N ILE A 50 -10.08 1.44 9.08
CA ILE A 50 -9.36 0.16 8.98
C ILE A 50 -7.87 0.34 9.29
N SER A 51 -7.23 1.36 8.72
CA SER A 51 -5.79 1.59 8.94
C SER A 51 -5.46 2.28 10.27
N GLY A 52 -6.44 2.92 10.90
CA GLY A 52 -6.24 3.80 12.05
C GLY A 52 -5.47 5.09 11.72
N ARG A 53 -5.19 5.37 10.43
CA ARG A 53 -4.35 6.50 9.99
C ARG A 53 -5.15 7.44 9.10
N ARG A 54 -5.36 8.68 9.56
CA ARG A 54 -6.09 9.72 8.82
C ARG A 54 -5.14 10.70 8.15
N GLY A 55 -5.36 10.96 6.87
CA GLY A 55 -4.60 11.97 6.12
C GLY A 55 -3.16 11.57 5.74
N THR A 56 -2.76 10.33 6.03
CA THR A 56 -1.49 9.76 5.57
C THR A 56 -1.69 9.10 4.21
N TYR A 57 -0.80 9.33 3.26
CA TYR A 57 -0.84 8.69 1.94
C TYR A 57 0.59 8.45 1.43
N PRO A 58 0.81 7.46 0.54
CA PRO A 58 -0.15 6.44 0.13
C PRO A 58 -0.47 5.47 1.29
N GLN A 59 -1.65 4.83 1.21
CA GLN A 59 -2.00 3.69 2.05
C GLN A 59 -2.41 2.50 1.18
N PHE A 60 -1.96 1.32 1.55
CA PHE A 60 -2.18 0.10 0.80
C PHE A 60 -3.12 -0.82 1.56
N PHE A 61 -4.06 -1.37 0.80
CA PHE A 61 -5.07 -2.27 1.31
C PHE A 61 -5.20 -3.44 0.35
N LEU A 62 -5.39 -4.64 0.91
CA LEU A 62 -5.80 -5.81 0.15
C LEU A 62 -7.31 -5.88 0.15
N LEU A 63 -7.87 -6.14 -1.02
CA LEU A 63 -9.28 -6.44 -1.19
C LEU A 63 -9.43 -7.95 -1.28
N GLY A 64 -9.97 -8.57 -0.24
CA GLY A 64 -10.46 -9.94 -0.28
C GLY A 64 -11.91 -9.98 -0.79
N GLU A 65 -12.50 -11.18 -0.86
CA GLU A 65 -13.89 -11.36 -1.30
C GLU A 65 -14.89 -10.62 -0.39
N GLU A 66 -14.64 -10.63 0.92
CA GLU A 66 -15.52 -10.00 1.92
C GLU A 66 -14.78 -9.07 2.89
N SER A 67 -13.45 -8.98 2.80
CA SER A 67 -12.61 -8.21 3.72
C SER A 67 -11.79 -7.16 2.99
N VAL A 68 -11.46 -6.09 3.72
CA VAL A 68 -10.44 -5.13 3.32
C VAL A 68 -9.42 -5.06 4.44
N GLU A 69 -8.18 -5.41 4.13
CA GLU A 69 -7.10 -5.51 5.11
C GLU A 69 -6.06 -4.42 4.84
N PHE A 70 -5.63 -3.74 5.89
CA PHE A 70 -4.57 -2.74 5.78
C PHE A 70 -3.21 -3.41 5.71
N VAL A 71 -2.46 -3.13 4.66
CA VAL A 71 -1.09 -3.63 4.47
C VAL A 71 -0.10 -2.70 5.14
N GLY A 72 -0.21 -1.40 4.87
CA GLY A 72 0.79 -0.43 5.31
C GLY A 72 0.77 0.86 4.51
N ASP A 73 1.78 1.68 4.77
CA ASP A 73 2.09 2.91 4.05
C ASP A 73 3.22 2.69 3.02
N PHE A 74 3.78 3.79 2.51
CA PHE A 74 4.90 3.73 1.58
C PHE A 74 6.11 2.98 2.13
N ASP A 75 6.55 3.29 3.35
CA ASP A 75 7.73 2.67 3.97
C ASP A 75 7.54 1.16 4.12
N THR A 76 6.32 0.73 4.43
CA THR A 76 5.97 -0.70 4.51
C THR A 76 6.11 -1.39 3.16
N ILE A 77 5.61 -0.77 2.08
CA ILE A 77 5.71 -1.33 0.73
C ILE A 77 7.14 -1.31 0.20
N GLU A 78 7.91 -0.26 0.47
CA GLU A 78 9.32 -0.17 0.08
C GLU A 78 10.14 -1.27 0.79
N ALA A 79 9.98 -1.40 2.10
CA ALA A 79 10.65 -2.45 2.88
C ALA A 79 10.24 -3.86 2.41
N MET A 80 8.97 -4.08 2.11
CA MET A 80 8.48 -5.36 1.58
C MET A 80 9.06 -5.66 0.19
N ASN A 81 9.18 -4.65 -0.66
CA ASN A 81 9.78 -4.80 -1.98
C ASN A 81 11.24 -5.24 -1.89
N ASP A 82 12.01 -4.61 -1.01
CA ASP A 82 13.41 -4.94 -0.78
C ASP A 82 13.57 -6.31 -0.12
N ALA A 83 12.71 -6.62 0.85
CA ALA A 83 12.66 -7.93 1.51
C ALA A 83 12.37 -9.07 0.54
N SER A 84 11.53 -8.83 -0.47
CA SER A 84 11.19 -9.82 -1.49
C SER A 84 12.34 -10.11 -2.47
N ALA A 85 13.46 -9.38 -2.37
CA ALA A 85 14.70 -9.69 -3.08
C ALA A 85 15.70 -10.50 -2.23
N LEU A 86 15.38 -10.78 -0.95
CA LEU A 86 16.26 -11.56 -0.08
C LEU A 86 16.30 -13.04 -0.49
N PRO A 87 17.42 -13.75 -0.25
CA PRO A 87 17.51 -15.18 -0.51
C PRO A 87 16.48 -15.99 0.28
N CYS A 88 15.93 -17.05 -0.33
CA CYS A 88 14.92 -17.92 0.31
C CYS A 88 15.36 -18.43 1.68
N GLU A 89 16.64 -18.77 1.86
CA GLU A 89 17.18 -19.25 3.14
C GLU A 89 17.00 -18.21 4.27
N ILE A 90 17.11 -16.92 3.97
CA ILE A 90 16.89 -15.85 4.95
C ILE A 90 15.39 -15.73 5.27
N LEU A 91 14.54 -15.80 4.25
CA LEU A 91 13.08 -15.70 4.41
C LEU A 91 12.50 -16.91 5.16
N GLU A 92 13.09 -18.10 5.00
CA GLU A 92 12.71 -19.32 5.72
C GLU A 92 13.09 -19.24 7.21
N ARG A 93 14.24 -18.63 7.52
CA ARG A 93 14.69 -18.42 8.90
C ARG A 93 13.96 -17.27 9.60
N HIS A 94 13.37 -16.36 8.83
CA HIS A 94 12.66 -15.17 9.31
C HIS A 94 11.23 -15.09 8.74
N PRO A 95 10.32 -15.99 9.19
CA PRO A 95 8.95 -16.04 8.69
C PRO A 95 8.13 -14.78 9.02
N GLU A 96 8.60 -13.93 9.92
CA GLU A 96 8.03 -12.62 10.23
C GLU A 96 8.20 -11.57 9.12
N ILE A 97 9.17 -11.76 8.21
CA ILE A 97 9.43 -10.81 7.13
C ILE A 97 8.25 -10.83 6.14
N MET A 98 7.61 -9.67 5.95
CA MET A 98 6.54 -9.51 4.98
C MET A 98 7.13 -9.38 3.57
N THR A 99 6.55 -10.11 2.60
CA THR A 99 6.98 -10.17 1.20
C THR A 99 5.76 -10.22 0.28
N TRP A 100 5.94 -9.87 -0.98
CA TRP A 100 4.85 -9.90 -1.98
C TRP A 100 4.27 -11.31 -2.12
N GLU A 101 5.12 -12.33 -2.06
CA GLU A 101 4.77 -13.75 -2.19
C GLU A 101 3.92 -14.25 -1.02
N LYS A 102 3.93 -13.57 0.14
CA LYS A 102 3.04 -13.88 1.26
C LYS A 102 1.68 -13.21 1.14
N ILE A 103 1.66 -12.02 0.54
CA ILE A 103 0.48 -11.17 0.45
C ILE A 103 -0.40 -11.52 -0.77
N LEU A 104 0.20 -11.94 -1.88
CA LEU A 104 -0.49 -12.16 -3.16
C LEU A 104 -0.85 -13.65 -3.42
N LYS A 105 -0.98 -14.46 -2.37
CA LYS A 105 -1.26 -15.90 -2.49
C LYS A 105 -2.69 -16.22 -2.90
#